data_AF-A0AA38NYF1-F1
#
_entry.id   AF-A0AA38NYF1-F1
#
_cell.length_a   1.000
_cell.length_b   1.000
_cell.length_c   1.000
_cell.angle_alpha   90.00
_cell.angle_beta   90.00
_cell.angle_gamma   90.00
#
_symmetry.space_group_name_H-M   'P 1'
#
loop_
_entity.id
_entity.type
_entity.pdbx_description
1 polymer ?
#
loop_
_entity_poly.entity_id
_entity_poly.type
_entity_poly.pdbx_seq_one_letter_code
_entity_poly.pdbx_strand_id
1 'polypeptide(L)' 'MIICDVRTQWNYTHAMIQRALLLQEAIDAWTLSTPKMQDLFILGCEWKLLKELADVLE' A
#
# COMPACT_ATOMS: atom_id res chain seq x y z
N MET A 1 11.06 -15.74 20.90
CA MET A 1 11.71 -14.59 20.26
C MET A 1 11.49 -14.72 18.77
N ILE A 2 10.53 -13.98 18.22
CA ILE A 2 10.34 -13.94 16.76
C ILE A 2 11.51 -13.10 16.26
N ILE A 3 12.47 -13.74 15.58
CA ILE A 3 13.49 -13.01 14.85
C ILE A 3 12.76 -12.41 13.65
N CYS A 4 12.25 -11.18 13.82
CA CYS A 4 11.74 -10.38 12.71
C CYS A 4 12.96 -9.89 11.94
N ASP A 5 13.44 -10.70 10.99
CA ASP A 5 14.42 -10.22 10.03
C ASP A 5 13.80 -9.04 9.29
N VAL A 6 14.55 -7.93 9.17
CA VAL A 6 14.14 -6.74 8.41
C VAL A 6 13.67 -7.17 7.02
N ARG A 7 14.32 -8.20 6.43
CA ARG A 7 13.91 -8.80 5.16
C ARG A 7 12.50 -9.38 5.18
N THR A 8 12.11 -10.08 6.25
CA THR A 8 10.76 -10.65 6.35
C THR A 8 9.69 -9.57 6.51
N GLN A 9 9.92 -8.56 7.36
CA GLN A 9 8.96 -7.47 7.55
C GLN A 9 8.84 -6.61 6.28
N TRP A 10 9.96 -6.32 5.62
CA TRP A 10 9.98 -5.56 4.37
C TRP A 10 9.40 -6.36 3.21
N ASN A 11 9.56 -7.69 3.17
CA ASN A 11 8.85 -8.53 2.20
C ASN A 11 7.34 -8.51 2.42
N TYR A 12 6.86 -8.45 3.66
CA TYR A 12 5.43 -8.25 3.94
C TYR A 12 4.97 -6.86 3.51
N THR A 13 5.75 -5.82 3.79
CA THR A 13 5.45 -4.45 3.35
C THR A 13 5.45 -4.33 1.83
N HIS A 14 6.46 -4.86 1.15
CA HIS A 14 6.56 -4.88 -0.32
C HIS A 14 5.39 -5.65 -0.94
N ALA A 15 5.10 -6.86 -0.46
CA ALA A 15 3.96 -7.64 -0.94
C ALA A 15 2.61 -6.95 -0.68
N MET A 16 2.48 -6.20 0.41
CA MET A 16 1.29 -5.41 0.72
C MET A 16 1.15 -4.21 -0.22
N ILE A 17 2.24 -3.49 -0.49
CA ILE A 17 2.27 -2.37 -1.44
C ILE A 17 1.92 -2.88 -2.85
N GLN A 18 2.54 -3.96 -3.31
CA GLN A 18 2.25 -4.57 -4.62
C GLN A 18 0.77 -4.96 -4.75
N ARG A 19 0.18 -5.57 -3.71
CA ARG A 19 -1.25 -5.89 -3.68
C ARG A 19 -2.14 -4.64 -3.68
N ALA A 20 -1.76 -3.60 -2.94
CA ALA A 20 -2.49 -2.34 -2.90
C ALA A 20 -2.47 -1.64 -4.28
N LEU A 21 -1.31 -1.62 -4.95
CA LEU A 21 -1.17 -1.08 -6.30
C LEU A 21 -2.03 -1.84 -7.33
N LEU A 22 -2.09 -3.17 -7.24
CA LEU A 22 -2.97 -3.98 -8.09
C LEU A 22 -4.46 -3.69 -7.87
N LEU A 23 -4.84 -3.28 -6.66
CA LEU A 23 -6.23 -3.01 -6.26
C LEU A 23 -6.56 -1.52 -6.22
N GLN A 24 -5.69 -0.65 -6.75
CA GLN A 24 -5.78 0.80 -6.62
C GLN A 24 -7.18 1.33 -6.96
N GLU A 25 -7.72 1.01 -8.14
CA GLU A 25 -9.04 1.49 -8.58
C GLU A 25 -10.17 1.03 -7.64
N ALA A 26 -10.09 -0.20 -7.13
CA ALA A 26 -11.08 -0.73 -6.21
C ALA A 26 -10.99 -0.07 -4.82
N ILE A 27 -9.78 0.22 -4.35
CA ILE A 27 -9.52 0.91 -3.09
C ILE A 27 -10.01 2.36 -3.17
N ASP A 28 -9.71 3.06 -4.27
CA ASP A 28 -10.16 4.44 -4.51
C ASP A 28 -11.69 4.50 -4.59
N ALA A 29 -12.32 3.60 -5.33
CA ALA A 29 -13.78 3.51 -5.41
C ALA A 29 -14.43 3.20 -4.05
N TRP A 30 -13.82 2.31 -3.25
CA TRP A 30 -14.32 1.92 -1.93
C TRP A 30 -14.22 3.04 -0.90
N THR A 31 -13.07 3.72 -0.86
CA THR A 31 -12.81 4.83 0.07
C THR A 31 -13.70 6.04 -0.22
N LEU A 32 -13.98 6.34 -1.48
CA LEU A 32 -14.92 7.40 -1.89
C LEU A 32 -16.38 7.06 -1.59
N SER A 33 -16.77 5.78 -1.75
CA SER A 33 -18.16 5.33 -1.52
C SER A 33 -18.48 5.06 -0.04
N THR A 34 -17.48 4.95 0.83
CA THR A 34 -17.66 4.66 2.26
C THR A 34 -17.33 5.90 3.11
N PRO A 35 -18.32 6.63 3.66
CA PRO A 35 -18.10 7.90 4.36
C PRO A 35 -17.10 7.83 5.53
N LYS A 36 -17.02 6.68 6.23
CA LYS A 36 -16.09 6.46 7.34
C LYS A 36 -14.63 6.26 6.90
N MET A 37 -14.39 6.01 5.62
CA MET A 37 -13.08 5.70 5.05
C MET A 37 -12.56 6.83 4.17
N GLN A 38 -13.26 7.96 4.08
CA GLN A 38 -12.83 9.12 3.29
C GLN A 38 -11.49 9.67 3.77
N ASP A 39 -11.24 9.64 5.09
CA ASP A 39 -9.95 10.04 5.68
C ASP A 39 -8.78 9.11 5.30
N LEU A 40 -9.08 7.93 4.75
CA LEU A 40 -8.10 6.96 4.26
C LEU A 40 -7.94 7.00 2.74
N PHE A 41 -8.54 8.00 2.07
CA PHE A 41 -8.33 8.20 0.65
C PHE A 41 -6.87 8.51 0.36
N ILE A 42 -6.29 7.77 -0.58
CA ILE A 42 -4.88 7.92 -0.97
C ILE A 42 -4.83 8.81 -2.20
N LEU A 43 -4.06 9.90 -2.13
CA LEU A 43 -3.88 10.81 -3.25
C LEU A 43 -3.05 10.18 -4.36
N GLY A 44 -3.24 10.64 -5.60
CA GLY A 44 -2.44 10.16 -6.74
C GLY A 44 -0.92 10.34 -6.56
N CYS A 45 -0.48 11.38 -5.84
CA CYS A 45 0.94 11.56 -5.50
C CYS A 45 1.44 10.53 -4.47
N GLU A 46 0.59 10.10 -3.53
CA GLU A 46 0.90 9.07 -2.54
C GLU A 46 0.94 7.68 -3.19
N TRP A 47 0.03 7.39 -4.12
CA TRP A 47 0.11 6.19 -4.96
C TRP A 47 1.40 6.13 -5.76
N LYS A 48 1.84 7.27 -6.32
CA LYS A 48 3.11 7.36 -7.03
C LYS A 48 4.29 7.07 -6.09
N LEU A 49 4.30 7.65 -4.90
CA LEU A 49 5.32 7.38 -3.88
C LEU A 49 5.33 5.90 -3.47
N LEU A 50 4.15 5.27 -3.28
CA LEU A 50 4.05 3.85 -2.96
C LEU A 50 4.65 2.98 -4.06
N LYS A 51 4.46 3.34 -5.34
CA LYS A 51 5.10 2.65 -6.46
C LYS A 51 6.63 2.80 -6.42
N GLU A 52 7.12 4.01 -6.24
CA GLU A 52 8.57 4.28 -6.12
C GLU A 52 9.19 3.51 -4.95
N LEU A 53 8.49 3.40 -3.82
CA LEU A 53 8.92 2.59 -2.68
C LEU A 53 8.89 1.09 -2.98
N ALA A 54 7.91 0.60 -3.73
CA ALA A 54 7.86 -0.81 -4.13
C ALA A 54 9.08 -1.16 -4.99
N ASP A 55 9.42 -0.32 -5.95
CA ASP A 55 10.56 -0.50 -6.87
C ASP A 55 11.92 -0.48 -6.14
N VAL A 56 12.03 0.26 -5.02
CA VAL A 56 13.25 0.28 -4.17
C VAL A 56 13.37 -0.95 -3.28
N LEU A 57 12.24 -1.58 -2.94
CA LEU A 57 12.18 -2.74 -2.05
C LEU A 57 12.33 -4.08 -2.79
N GLU A 58 12.38 -4.07 -4.12
CA GLU A 58 12.65 -5.23 -4.99
C GLU A 58 14.13 -5.64 -4.98
#